data_AF-A0A434ZD85-F1
#
_entry.id   AF-A0A434ZD85-F1
#
_cell.length_a   1.000
_cell.length_b   1.000
_cell.length_c   1.000
_cell.angle_alpha   90.00
_cell.angle_beta   90.00
_cell.angle_gamma   90.00
#
_symmetry.space_group_name_H-M   'P 1'
#
loop_
_entity.id
_entity.type
_entity.pdbx_description
1 polymer ?
#
loop_
_entity_poly.entity_id
_entity_poly.type
_entity_poly.pdbx_seq_one_letter_code
_entity_poly.pdbx_strand_id
1 'polypeptide(L)'
;MLNDLYDPATAIRVSGHETFSLRLLWLKKAFDHASGPDGVDRRTFQEQNAIATFGVGKNMALSMRHWALATKILDVSPTHLRATDLGRLIFADGTGLDPYLEHPSTLWLMHSNLVSEPRVATTFYYAFNLLNQLAFTRDDLVRAMAAIVDARGTERATAETLKRDVEVFVRSYAPRHSDTGEDAVEPLLVELGLLREQRSTGQLEFVRGQKPSLEDSIFALVLKQFWERQHSLSPTLSVEQVQYDPGSPGRVFKLDEDSLVARLMSIGDATAGKMMWTDTAGLRQVALNGRLDDIDEFDLIKAGYRGRRAA
;
A
#
# COMPACT_ATOMS: atom_id res chain seq x y z
N MET A 1 6.50 -17.26 -11.16
CA MET A 1 6.69 -15.87 -10.69
C MET A 1 5.29 -15.32 -10.45
N LEU A 2 4.80 -15.27 -9.21
CA LEU A 2 3.40 -14.90 -8.87
C LEU A 2 3.09 -13.40 -9.07
N ASN A 3 4.09 -12.63 -9.51
CA ASN A 3 4.14 -11.18 -9.44
C ASN A 3 4.57 -10.53 -10.76
N ASP A 4 4.45 -11.29 -11.86
CA ASP A 4 4.76 -10.80 -13.19
C ASP A 4 3.56 -10.01 -13.76
N LEU A 5 3.78 -8.74 -14.11
CA LEU A 5 2.76 -7.92 -14.75
C LEU A 5 2.44 -8.37 -16.18
N TYR A 6 3.33 -9.16 -16.79
CA TYR A 6 3.13 -9.77 -18.10
C TYR A 6 2.34 -11.09 -18.02
N ASP A 7 2.10 -11.64 -16.83
CA ASP A 7 1.24 -12.81 -16.65
C ASP A 7 -0.22 -12.44 -16.99
N PRO A 8 -0.86 -13.14 -17.96
CA PRO A 8 -2.27 -12.92 -18.29
C PRO A 8 -3.24 -13.08 -17.11
N ALA A 9 -2.89 -13.90 -16.10
CA ALA A 9 -3.71 -14.14 -14.92
C ALA A 9 -3.71 -12.96 -13.92
N THR A 10 -2.66 -12.13 -13.91
CA THR A 10 -2.61 -10.90 -13.11
C THR A 10 -3.59 -9.90 -13.70
N ALA A 11 -4.43 -9.19 -12.96
CA ALA A 11 -5.33 -8.19 -13.56
C ALA A 11 -4.66 -6.81 -13.69
N ILE A 12 -4.82 -6.10 -14.83
CA ILE A 12 -4.43 -4.68 -14.92
C ILE A 12 -5.53 -3.80 -14.34
N ARG A 13 -5.17 -2.96 -13.38
CA ARG A 13 -6.01 -1.94 -12.78
C ARG A 13 -5.31 -0.59 -12.80
N VAL A 14 -5.78 0.26 -13.72
CA VAL A 14 -5.29 1.62 -13.98
C VAL A 14 -6.45 2.63 -13.99
N SER A 15 -7.54 2.29 -13.29
CA SER A 15 -8.77 3.08 -13.24
C SER A 15 -9.60 2.74 -12.00
N GLY A 16 -10.69 3.50 -11.78
CA GLY A 16 -11.61 3.35 -10.65
C GLY A 16 -11.45 4.41 -9.56
N HIS A 17 -10.27 5.03 -9.48
CA HIS A 17 -9.99 6.16 -8.59
C HIS A 17 -10.57 7.50 -9.09
N GLU A 18 -11.24 7.54 -10.24
CA GLU A 18 -11.89 8.75 -10.80
C GLU A 18 -11.00 10.01 -10.80
N THR A 19 -9.70 9.85 -11.07
CA THR A 19 -8.66 10.91 -11.03
C THR A 19 -8.36 11.53 -9.65
N PHE A 20 -8.91 10.98 -8.57
CA PHE A 20 -8.62 11.41 -7.19
C PHE A 20 -7.65 10.45 -6.50
N SER A 21 -6.61 11.02 -5.88
CA SER A 21 -5.79 10.31 -4.89
C SER A 21 -6.60 10.05 -3.60
N LEU A 22 -6.14 9.09 -2.80
CA LEU A 22 -6.75 8.80 -1.51
C LEU A 22 -6.59 10.01 -0.57
N ARG A 23 -7.71 10.55 -0.09
CA ARG A 23 -7.75 11.69 0.84
C ARG A 23 -7.93 11.24 2.29
N LEU A 24 -7.55 12.12 3.22
CA LEU A 24 -7.79 11.93 4.65
C LEU A 24 -9.29 11.69 4.93
N LEU A 25 -9.59 10.86 5.94
CA LEU A 25 -10.93 10.45 6.38
C LEU A 25 -11.80 9.71 5.36
N TRP A 26 -11.37 9.53 4.10
CA TRP A 26 -12.17 8.77 3.11
C TRP A 26 -12.36 7.31 3.52
N LEU A 27 -11.31 6.67 4.04
CA LEU A 27 -11.39 5.29 4.53
C LEU A 27 -12.32 5.16 5.74
N LYS A 28 -12.23 6.10 6.69
CA LYS A 28 -13.12 6.16 7.86
C LYS A 28 -14.58 6.34 7.44
N LYS A 29 -14.88 7.31 6.56
CA LYS A 29 -16.24 7.51 6.03
C LYS A 29 -16.76 6.27 5.31
N ALA A 30 -15.96 5.65 4.47
CA ALA A 30 -16.36 4.41 3.79
C ALA A 30 -16.65 3.28 4.78
N PHE A 31 -15.80 3.14 5.81
CA PHE A 31 -15.98 2.19 6.90
C PHE A 31 -17.27 2.44 7.68
N ASP A 32 -17.54 3.67 8.10
CA ASP A 32 -18.71 4.01 8.93
C ASP A 32 -20.02 3.59 8.26
N HIS A 33 -20.13 3.85 6.95
CA HIS A 33 -21.32 3.45 6.19
C HIS A 33 -21.41 1.94 5.94
N ALA A 34 -20.31 1.20 5.96
CA ALA A 34 -20.27 -0.24 5.64
C ALA A 34 -20.04 -1.15 6.86
N SER A 35 -19.89 -0.59 8.06
CA SER A 35 -19.53 -1.31 9.29
C SER A 35 -20.72 -2.03 9.95
N GLY A 36 -21.96 -1.65 9.58
CA GLY A 36 -23.18 -2.27 10.07
C GLY A 36 -23.27 -3.79 9.76
N PRO A 37 -24.16 -4.53 10.45
CA PRO A 37 -24.26 -5.99 10.33
C PRO A 37 -24.50 -6.48 8.89
N ASP A 38 -25.26 -5.71 8.11
CA ASP A 38 -25.62 -6.04 6.73
C ASP A 38 -24.66 -5.44 5.69
N GLY A 39 -23.69 -4.62 6.12
CA GLY A 39 -22.90 -3.78 5.24
C GLY A 39 -23.74 -2.68 4.58
N VAL A 40 -23.34 -2.26 3.39
CA VAL A 40 -24.02 -1.22 2.60
C VAL A 40 -24.15 -1.65 1.15
N ASP A 41 -25.25 -1.29 0.48
CA ASP A 41 -25.38 -1.54 -0.96
C ASP A 41 -24.23 -0.85 -1.71
N ARG A 42 -23.56 -1.57 -2.61
CA ARG A 42 -22.44 -1.01 -3.39
C ARG A 42 -22.84 0.19 -4.26
N ARG A 43 -24.14 0.36 -4.54
CA ARG A 43 -24.72 1.48 -5.28
C ARG A 43 -24.79 2.76 -4.46
N THR A 44 -24.71 2.70 -3.13
CA THR A 44 -24.68 3.89 -2.26
C THR A 44 -23.56 4.86 -2.65
N PHE A 45 -22.43 4.36 -3.15
CA PHE A 45 -21.31 5.17 -3.65
C PHE A 45 -21.47 5.67 -5.09
N GLN A 46 -22.54 5.28 -5.79
CA GLN A 46 -22.79 5.57 -7.22
C GLN A 46 -24.01 6.47 -7.45
N GLU A 47 -24.90 6.53 -6.47
CA GLU A 47 -26.15 7.27 -6.54
C GLU A 47 -25.95 8.78 -6.41
N GLN A 48 -26.91 9.56 -6.91
CA GLN A 48 -26.90 11.02 -6.78
C GLN A 48 -26.92 11.48 -5.32
N ASN A 49 -27.37 10.61 -4.41
CA ASN A 49 -27.40 10.86 -2.97
C ASN A 49 -26.03 10.80 -2.29
N ALA A 50 -24.93 10.53 -3.01
CA ALA A 50 -23.57 10.52 -2.47
C ALA A 50 -23.20 11.81 -1.70
N ILE A 51 -23.75 12.96 -2.11
CA ILE A 51 -23.56 14.24 -1.40
C ILE A 51 -24.23 14.17 -0.02
N ALA A 52 -25.47 13.70 0.06
CA ALA A 52 -26.20 13.59 1.33
C ALA A 52 -25.58 12.53 2.25
N THR A 53 -25.06 11.44 1.70
CA THR A 53 -24.46 10.35 2.48
C THR A 53 -23.05 10.69 2.98
N PHE A 54 -22.15 11.12 2.08
CA PHE A 54 -20.72 11.23 2.37
C PHE A 54 -20.20 12.68 2.43
N GLY A 55 -21.05 13.66 2.12
CA GLY A 55 -20.66 15.06 1.97
C GLY A 55 -19.75 15.32 0.77
N VAL A 56 -19.75 14.45 -0.24
CA VAL A 56 -18.88 14.57 -1.42
C VAL A 56 -19.63 14.30 -2.73
N GLY A 57 -19.10 14.81 -3.84
CA GLY A 57 -19.66 14.56 -5.17
C GLY A 57 -19.57 13.08 -5.59
N LYS A 58 -20.38 12.68 -6.58
CA LYS A 58 -20.49 11.30 -7.08
C LYS A 58 -19.13 10.66 -7.44
N ASN A 59 -18.27 11.37 -8.19
CA ASN A 59 -16.97 10.83 -8.60
C ASN A 59 -16.02 10.63 -7.41
N MET A 60 -16.09 11.53 -6.41
CA MET A 60 -15.34 11.37 -5.16
C MET A 60 -15.83 10.17 -4.36
N ALA A 61 -17.14 9.91 -4.31
CA ALA A 61 -17.69 8.73 -3.66
C ALA A 61 -17.27 7.42 -4.37
N LEU A 62 -17.27 7.40 -5.70
CA LEU A 62 -16.73 6.28 -6.48
C LEU A 62 -15.25 6.02 -6.18
N SER A 63 -14.44 7.08 -6.12
CA SER A 63 -13.02 6.99 -5.76
C SER A 63 -12.81 6.53 -4.32
N MET A 64 -13.60 7.05 -3.38
CA MET A 64 -13.60 6.63 -1.97
C MET A 64 -13.84 5.12 -1.84
N ARG A 65 -14.85 4.59 -2.56
CA ARG A 65 -15.09 3.15 -2.63
C ARG A 65 -13.90 2.39 -3.20
N HIS A 66 -13.32 2.89 -4.31
CA HIS A 66 -12.16 2.26 -4.94
C HIS A 66 -11.00 2.14 -3.94
N TRP A 67 -10.64 3.22 -3.26
CA TRP A 67 -9.56 3.19 -2.29
C TRP A 67 -9.85 2.30 -1.09
N ALA A 68 -11.07 2.32 -0.56
CA ALA A 68 -11.45 1.47 0.58
C ALA A 68 -11.35 -0.04 0.26
N LEU A 69 -11.64 -0.43 -0.99
CA LEU A 69 -11.40 -1.80 -1.48
C LEU A 69 -9.91 -2.07 -1.72
N ALA A 70 -9.21 -1.14 -2.38
CA ALA A 70 -7.80 -1.29 -2.72
C ALA A 70 -6.90 -1.42 -1.46
N THR A 71 -7.26 -0.74 -0.37
CA THR A 71 -6.55 -0.81 0.90
C THR A 71 -7.10 -1.88 1.85
N LYS A 72 -8.03 -2.72 1.40
CA LYS A 72 -8.62 -3.85 2.15
C LYS A 72 -9.39 -3.44 3.42
N ILE A 73 -9.85 -2.20 3.52
CA ILE A 73 -10.70 -1.73 4.63
C ILE A 73 -12.13 -2.25 4.45
N LEU A 74 -12.59 -2.27 3.20
CA LEU A 74 -13.83 -2.90 2.81
C LEU A 74 -13.55 -4.10 1.90
N ASP A 75 -14.47 -5.04 1.89
CA ASP A 75 -14.55 -6.10 0.90
C ASP A 75 -15.89 -6.05 0.16
N VAL A 76 -15.91 -6.61 -1.05
CA VAL A 76 -17.07 -6.63 -1.93
C VAL A 76 -17.73 -8.01 -1.89
N SER A 77 -18.97 -8.04 -1.42
CA SER A 77 -19.90 -9.14 -1.68
C SER A 77 -20.68 -8.88 -2.99
N PRO A 78 -21.44 -9.85 -3.53
CA PRO A 78 -22.11 -9.71 -4.82
C PRO A 78 -22.98 -8.45 -4.96
N THR A 79 -23.55 -7.93 -3.87
CA THR A 79 -24.39 -6.72 -3.88
C THR A 79 -24.00 -5.67 -2.85
N HIS A 80 -23.26 -6.03 -1.80
CA HIS A 80 -22.94 -5.14 -0.68
C HIS A 80 -21.44 -4.99 -0.48
N LEU A 81 -21.04 -3.87 0.11
CA LEU A 81 -19.72 -3.66 0.69
C LEU A 81 -19.81 -3.92 2.18
N ARG A 82 -18.79 -4.58 2.73
CA ARG A 82 -18.72 -4.90 4.16
C ARG A 82 -17.36 -4.52 4.70
N ALA A 83 -17.32 -4.00 5.93
CA ALA A 83 -16.06 -3.79 6.62
C ALA A 83 -15.35 -5.12 6.86
N THR A 84 -14.06 -5.17 6.51
CA THR A 84 -13.18 -6.32 6.81
C THR A 84 -12.80 -6.33 8.29
N ASP A 85 -12.21 -7.43 8.75
CA ASP A 85 -11.64 -7.50 10.08
C ASP A 85 -10.52 -6.47 10.29
N LEU A 86 -9.73 -6.18 9.24
CA LEU A 86 -8.75 -5.10 9.25
C LEU A 86 -9.43 -3.73 9.41
N GLY A 87 -10.47 -3.47 8.64
CA GLY A 87 -11.24 -2.22 8.73
C GLY A 87 -11.84 -2.03 10.12
N ARG A 88 -12.40 -3.08 10.71
CA ARG A 88 -12.94 -3.06 12.08
C ARG A 88 -11.85 -2.84 13.12
N LEU A 89 -10.71 -3.52 12.98
CA LEU A 89 -9.58 -3.37 13.90
C LEU A 89 -9.07 -1.92 13.93
N ILE A 90 -8.99 -1.25 12.79
CA ILE A 90 -8.44 0.11 12.71
C ILE A 90 -9.50 1.17 13.05
N PHE A 91 -10.68 1.10 12.44
CA PHE A 91 -11.62 2.24 12.37
C PHE A 91 -12.85 2.15 13.26
N ALA A 92 -13.06 1.05 14.00
CA ALA A 92 -14.21 0.93 14.89
C ALA A 92 -14.24 2.06 15.94
N ASP A 93 -15.41 2.66 16.15
CA ASP A 93 -15.56 3.73 17.13
C ASP A 93 -15.28 3.22 18.55
N GLY A 94 -14.53 4.00 19.32
CA GLY A 94 -14.18 3.73 20.73
C GLY A 94 -13.22 2.56 20.98
N THR A 95 -13.00 1.66 20.02
CA THR A 95 -12.19 0.44 20.19
C THR A 95 -11.16 0.21 19.08
N GLY A 96 -11.27 0.92 17.96
CA GLY A 96 -10.34 0.84 16.85
C GLY A 96 -8.95 1.38 17.23
N LEU A 97 -7.92 0.87 16.56
CA LEU A 97 -6.53 1.25 16.81
C LEU A 97 -6.22 2.68 16.36
N ASP A 98 -6.89 3.18 15.32
CA ASP A 98 -6.72 4.53 14.79
C ASP A 98 -7.97 5.03 14.05
N PRO A 99 -9.08 5.32 14.77
CA PRO A 99 -10.34 5.74 14.16
C PRO A 99 -10.26 7.07 13.39
N TYR A 100 -9.24 7.87 13.67
CA TYR A 100 -9.10 9.24 13.15
C TYR A 100 -7.95 9.42 12.16
N LEU A 101 -7.22 8.35 11.80
CA LEU A 101 -6.06 8.36 10.90
C LEU A 101 -4.90 9.25 11.40
N GLU A 102 -4.58 9.18 12.68
CA GLU A 102 -3.50 9.96 13.31
C GLU A 102 -2.21 9.14 13.49
N HIS A 103 -2.25 7.82 13.30
CA HIS A 103 -1.11 6.95 13.54
C HIS A 103 -0.36 6.58 12.24
N PRO A 104 0.97 6.79 12.15
CA PRO A 104 1.74 6.48 10.93
C PRO A 104 1.63 5.03 10.46
N SER A 105 1.48 4.08 11.39
CA SER A 105 1.26 2.66 11.07
C SER A 105 0.04 2.42 10.18
N THR A 106 -1.03 3.22 10.31
CA THR A 106 -2.19 3.16 9.40
C THR A 106 -1.74 3.47 7.98
N LEU A 107 -0.97 4.54 7.78
CA LEU A 107 -0.49 4.95 6.45
C LEU A 107 0.43 3.89 5.85
N TRP A 108 1.35 3.33 6.64
CA TRP A 108 2.24 2.25 6.18
C TRP A 108 1.49 0.97 5.79
N LEU A 109 0.42 0.62 6.52
CA LEU A 109 -0.47 -0.50 6.19
C LEU A 109 -1.27 -0.24 4.91
N MET A 110 -1.82 0.96 4.76
CA MET A 110 -2.56 1.32 3.54
C MET A 110 -1.63 1.29 2.33
N HIS A 111 -0.43 1.83 2.47
CA HIS A 111 0.61 1.79 1.45
C HIS A 111 0.99 0.36 1.08
N SER A 112 1.31 -0.50 2.06
CA SER A 112 1.71 -1.88 1.79
C SER A 112 0.61 -2.68 1.10
N ASN A 113 -0.66 -2.48 1.48
CA ASN A 113 -1.80 -3.11 0.81
C ASN A 113 -1.94 -2.72 -0.67
N LEU A 114 -1.55 -1.49 -1.03
CA LEU A 114 -1.60 -1.01 -2.42
C LEU A 114 -0.47 -1.56 -3.29
N VAL A 115 0.73 -1.75 -2.72
CA VAL A 115 1.95 -1.95 -3.52
C VAL A 115 2.62 -3.31 -3.33
N SER A 116 2.18 -4.15 -2.41
CA SER A 116 2.82 -5.47 -2.17
C SER A 116 2.47 -6.52 -3.24
N GLU A 117 1.36 -6.33 -3.97
CA GLU A 117 0.86 -7.27 -4.98
C GLU A 117 0.30 -6.52 -6.21
N PRO A 118 0.43 -7.10 -7.43
CA PRO A 118 -0.02 -6.45 -8.66
C PRO A 118 -1.54 -6.55 -8.91
N ARG A 119 -2.37 -6.50 -7.87
CA ARG A 119 -3.80 -6.85 -7.96
C ARG A 119 -4.74 -5.65 -7.96
N VAL A 120 -4.40 -4.58 -7.24
CA VAL A 120 -5.32 -3.50 -6.89
C VAL A 120 -4.99 -2.17 -7.58
N ALA A 121 -3.70 -1.84 -7.73
CA ALA A 121 -3.21 -0.61 -8.35
C ALA A 121 -1.92 -0.88 -9.13
N THR A 122 -2.03 -1.14 -10.43
CA THR A 122 -0.91 -1.66 -11.23
C THR A 122 0.25 -0.67 -11.36
N THR A 123 -0.04 0.61 -11.62
CA THR A 123 1.01 1.65 -11.72
C THR A 123 1.77 1.82 -10.40
N PHE A 124 1.05 1.75 -9.27
CA PHE A 124 1.66 1.85 -7.94
C PHE A 124 2.59 0.66 -7.70
N TYR A 125 2.12 -0.55 -7.97
CA TYR A 125 2.94 -1.76 -7.88
C TYR A 125 4.19 -1.69 -8.76
N TYR A 126 4.03 -1.31 -10.03
CA TYR A 126 5.14 -1.18 -10.99
C TYR A 126 6.20 -0.18 -10.49
N ALA A 127 5.77 1.03 -10.11
CA ALA A 127 6.68 2.07 -9.67
C ALA A 127 7.46 1.67 -8.40
N PHE A 128 6.82 1.00 -7.45
CA PHE A 128 7.49 0.58 -6.22
C PHE A 128 8.39 -0.65 -6.41
N ASN A 129 7.98 -1.62 -7.22
CA ASN A 129 8.64 -2.94 -7.25
C ASN A 129 9.52 -3.19 -8.46
N LEU A 130 9.14 -2.66 -9.63
CA LEU A 130 9.74 -3.05 -10.91
C LEU A 130 10.53 -1.91 -11.58
N LEU A 131 10.24 -0.65 -11.21
CA LEU A 131 10.99 0.50 -11.69
C LEU A 131 12.40 0.52 -11.09
N ASN A 132 13.41 0.44 -11.96
CA ASN A 132 14.82 0.40 -11.55
C ASN A 132 15.54 1.74 -11.73
N GLN A 133 14.97 2.71 -12.45
CA GLN A 133 15.60 4.02 -12.58
C GLN A 133 15.70 4.72 -11.21
N LEU A 134 16.84 5.37 -10.97
CA LEU A 134 17.04 6.22 -9.78
C LEU A 134 16.14 7.46 -9.82
N ALA A 135 16.03 8.04 -11.01
CA ALA A 135 15.20 9.19 -11.30
C ALA A 135 14.41 8.97 -12.60
N PHE A 136 13.17 9.43 -12.64
CA PHE A 136 12.24 9.17 -13.74
C PHE A 136 11.26 10.34 -13.92
N THR A 137 10.48 10.32 -14.99
CA THR A 137 9.42 11.31 -15.26
C THR A 137 8.05 10.65 -15.30
N ARG A 138 6.98 11.46 -15.29
CA ARG A 138 5.61 10.97 -15.54
C ARG A 138 5.52 10.25 -16.89
N ASP A 139 6.17 10.79 -17.91
CA ASP A 139 6.16 10.19 -19.25
C ASP A 139 6.88 8.84 -19.31
N ASP A 140 7.93 8.64 -18.50
CA ASP A 140 8.58 7.33 -18.38
C ASP A 140 7.62 6.28 -17.83
N LEU A 141 6.86 6.63 -16.77
CA LEU A 141 5.84 5.74 -16.21
C LEU A 141 4.71 5.46 -17.21
N VAL A 142 4.23 6.48 -17.93
CA VAL A 142 3.18 6.30 -18.95
C VAL A 142 3.66 5.36 -20.05
N ARG A 143 4.90 5.52 -20.55
CA ARG A 143 5.48 4.63 -21.56
C ARG A 143 5.63 3.19 -21.05
N ALA A 144 6.11 3.02 -19.82
CA ALA A 144 6.26 1.69 -19.23
C ALA A 144 4.91 0.99 -19.06
N MET A 145 3.90 1.70 -18.57
CA MET A 145 2.55 1.18 -18.41
C MET A 145 1.88 0.86 -19.75
N ALA A 146 2.08 1.69 -20.78
CA ALA A 146 1.61 1.42 -22.13
C ALA A 146 2.21 0.11 -22.67
N ALA A 147 3.52 -0.08 -22.53
CA ALA A 147 4.18 -1.30 -22.95
C ALA A 147 3.63 -2.56 -22.25
N ILE A 148 3.31 -2.47 -20.95
CA ILE A 148 2.68 -3.56 -20.19
C ILE A 148 1.26 -3.84 -20.71
N VAL A 149 0.45 -2.81 -20.94
CA VAL A 149 -0.92 -2.96 -21.46
C VAL A 149 -0.92 -3.55 -22.87
N ASP A 150 -0.04 -3.06 -23.75
CA ASP A 150 0.11 -3.51 -25.14
C ASP A 150 0.55 -4.97 -25.19
N ALA A 151 1.56 -5.35 -24.40
CA ALA A 151 2.05 -6.73 -24.32
C ALA A 151 0.96 -7.73 -23.88
N ARG A 152 -0.04 -7.25 -23.14
CA ARG A 152 -1.16 -8.06 -22.66
C ARG A 152 -2.35 -8.12 -23.61
N GLY A 153 -2.34 -7.35 -24.70
CA GLY A 153 -3.46 -7.26 -25.63
C GLY A 153 -4.77 -6.81 -24.96
N THR A 154 -4.68 -6.06 -23.85
CA THR A 154 -5.87 -5.66 -23.09
C THR A 154 -6.41 -4.34 -23.65
N GLU A 155 -7.51 -4.37 -24.41
CA GLU A 155 -8.13 -3.21 -25.08
C GLU A 155 -8.64 -2.09 -24.13
N ARG A 156 -8.40 -2.17 -22.82
CA ARG A 156 -9.15 -1.40 -21.80
C ARG A 156 -8.49 -0.14 -21.29
N ALA A 157 -7.26 0.19 -21.67
CA ALA A 157 -6.60 1.42 -21.20
C ALA A 157 -6.12 2.27 -22.38
N THR A 158 -6.73 3.44 -22.56
CA THR A 158 -6.25 4.44 -23.51
C THR A 158 -5.04 5.17 -22.94
N ALA A 159 -4.25 5.82 -23.82
CA ALA A 159 -3.13 6.67 -23.40
C ALA A 159 -3.55 7.74 -22.37
N GLU A 160 -4.76 8.28 -22.51
CA GLU A 160 -5.31 9.29 -21.59
C GLU A 160 -5.65 8.68 -20.21
N THR A 161 -6.18 7.46 -20.17
CA THR A 161 -6.39 6.72 -18.91
C THR A 161 -5.07 6.48 -18.20
N LEU A 162 -4.02 6.05 -18.92
CA LEU A 162 -2.70 5.82 -18.34
C LEU A 162 -2.07 7.10 -17.80
N LYS A 163 -2.18 8.22 -18.52
CA LYS A 163 -1.73 9.53 -18.04
C LYS A 163 -2.41 9.93 -16.73
N ARG A 164 -3.73 9.73 -16.64
CA ARG A 164 -4.51 10.04 -15.43
C ARG A 164 -4.16 9.14 -14.25
N ASP A 165 -3.95 7.85 -14.49
CA ASP A 165 -3.54 6.88 -13.46
C ASP A 165 -2.13 7.20 -12.92
N VAL A 166 -1.17 7.48 -13.81
CA VAL A 166 0.17 7.94 -13.42
C VAL A 166 0.11 9.25 -12.63
N GLU A 167 -0.73 10.21 -13.04
CA GLU A 167 -0.88 11.45 -12.30
C GLU A 167 -1.46 11.23 -10.90
N VAL A 168 -2.41 10.29 -10.73
CA VAL A 168 -2.93 9.92 -9.42
C VAL A 168 -1.89 9.22 -8.56
N PHE A 169 -1.04 8.38 -9.15
CA PHE A 169 0.12 7.82 -8.46
C PHE A 169 1.05 8.93 -7.93
N VAL A 170 1.46 9.86 -8.79
CA VAL A 170 2.38 10.92 -8.39
C VAL A 170 1.77 11.81 -7.33
N ARG A 171 0.50 12.25 -7.51
CA ARG A 171 -0.22 13.05 -6.51
C ARG A 171 -0.38 12.33 -5.18
N SER A 172 -0.50 11.00 -5.18
CA SER A 172 -0.63 10.24 -3.93
C SER A 172 0.62 10.31 -3.04
N TYR A 173 1.82 10.56 -3.59
CA TYR A 173 3.08 10.48 -2.83
C TYR A 173 3.98 11.72 -2.92
N ALA A 174 3.81 12.58 -3.93
CA ALA A 174 4.60 13.80 -4.09
C ALA A 174 3.83 15.02 -3.55
N PRO A 175 4.45 15.84 -2.68
CA PRO A 175 3.80 17.02 -2.13
C PRO A 175 3.47 18.03 -3.21
N ARG A 176 2.24 18.57 -3.16
CA ARG A 176 1.82 19.67 -4.04
C ARG A 176 2.31 20.98 -3.43
N HIS A 177 2.86 21.85 -4.25
CA HIS A 177 3.49 23.08 -3.78
C HIS A 177 2.77 24.36 -4.21
N SER A 178 1.65 24.26 -4.96
CA SER A 178 1.03 25.43 -5.59
C SER A 178 -0.44 25.27 -6.01
N ASP A 179 -1.31 24.69 -5.17
CA ASP A 179 -2.75 24.75 -5.41
C ASP A 179 -3.44 25.49 -4.27
N THR A 180 -3.77 26.77 -4.49
CA THR A 180 -4.77 27.49 -3.69
C THR A 180 -6.15 27.22 -4.31
N GLY A 181 -6.90 26.28 -3.73
CA GLY A 181 -8.28 25.93 -4.13
C GLY A 181 -8.87 24.83 -3.24
N GLU A 182 -10.16 24.53 -3.36
CA GLU A 182 -10.84 23.48 -2.56
C GLU A 182 -10.29 22.06 -2.82
N ASP A 183 -9.57 21.85 -3.92
CA ASP A 183 -8.80 20.62 -4.23
C ASP A 183 -7.39 20.59 -3.57
N ALA A 184 -7.11 21.51 -2.64
CA ALA A 184 -5.88 21.56 -1.84
C ALA A 184 -5.83 20.53 -0.69
N VAL A 185 -6.80 19.59 -0.62
CA VAL A 185 -6.76 18.53 0.40
C VAL A 185 -5.55 17.63 0.14
N GLU A 186 -4.64 17.58 1.11
CA GLU A 186 -3.43 16.79 1.02
C GLU A 186 -3.77 15.28 0.95
N PRO A 187 -3.21 14.55 -0.03
CA PRO A 187 -3.42 13.10 -0.14
C PRO A 187 -2.83 12.35 1.05
N LEU A 188 -3.51 11.32 1.54
CA LEU A 188 -3.14 10.61 2.77
C LEU A 188 -1.70 10.06 2.74
N LEU A 189 -1.24 9.56 1.59
CA LEU A 189 0.03 8.84 1.50
C LEU A 189 1.24 9.76 1.27
N VAL A 190 1.04 11.06 1.10
CA VAL A 190 2.12 12.03 0.92
C VAL A 190 2.96 12.18 2.18
N GLU A 191 2.33 12.01 3.35
CA GLU A 191 2.98 12.09 4.67
C GLU A 191 4.08 11.03 4.86
N LEU A 192 4.04 9.93 4.08
CA LEU A 192 5.08 8.90 4.11
C LEU A 192 6.40 9.39 3.51
N GLY A 193 6.40 10.50 2.76
CA GLY A 193 7.61 11.11 2.20
C GLY A 193 8.36 10.19 1.24
N LEU A 194 7.66 9.28 0.55
CA LEU A 194 8.28 8.23 -0.29
C LEU A 194 8.72 8.73 -1.66
N LEU A 195 8.16 9.84 -2.16
CA LEU A 195 8.42 10.35 -3.51
C LEU A 195 8.73 11.85 -3.47
N ARG A 196 9.81 12.25 -4.12
CA ARG A 196 10.22 13.66 -4.28
C ARG A 196 10.10 14.06 -5.74
N GLU A 197 9.62 15.27 -5.98
CA GLU A 197 9.59 15.90 -7.30
C GLU A 197 10.51 17.12 -7.36
N GLN A 198 11.45 17.13 -8.30
CA GLN A 198 12.29 18.29 -8.61
C GLN A 198 11.53 19.25 -9.53
N ARG A 199 11.17 20.42 -9.00
CA ARG A 199 10.27 21.39 -9.66
C ARG A 199 10.76 21.88 -11.02
N SER A 200 12.05 22.14 -11.17
CA SER A 200 12.61 22.74 -12.39
C SER A 200 12.59 21.80 -13.58
N THR A 201 12.59 20.49 -13.33
CA THR A 201 12.73 19.46 -14.37
C THR A 201 11.50 18.54 -14.45
N GLY A 202 10.63 18.52 -13.42
CA GLY A 202 9.56 17.54 -13.29
C GLY A 202 10.08 16.12 -13.00
N GLN A 203 11.36 15.99 -12.62
CA GLN A 203 12.00 14.72 -12.33
C GLN A 203 11.54 14.19 -10.97
N LEU A 204 11.26 12.90 -10.91
CA LEU A 204 10.76 12.18 -9.74
C LEU A 204 11.80 11.20 -9.24
N GLU A 205 11.92 11.09 -7.91
CA GLU A 205 12.85 10.19 -7.24
C GLU A 205 12.21 9.58 -5.98
N PHE A 206 12.40 8.29 -5.78
CA PHE A 206 12.02 7.65 -4.51
C PHE A 206 13.02 7.98 -3.40
N VAL A 207 12.49 8.35 -2.23
CA VAL A 207 13.29 8.60 -1.02
C VAL A 207 13.67 7.26 -0.39
N ARG A 208 14.91 6.83 -0.61
CA ARG A 208 15.45 5.57 -0.09
C ARG A 208 16.11 5.74 1.28
N GLY A 209 16.13 4.67 2.04
CA GLY A 209 16.79 4.60 3.35
C GLY A 209 15.84 4.57 4.52
N GLN A 210 16.28 5.06 5.67
CA GLN A 210 15.56 4.92 6.94
C GLN A 210 14.14 5.46 6.86
N LYS A 211 13.21 4.77 7.53
CA LYS A 211 11.80 5.15 7.67
C LYS A 211 11.45 5.21 9.16
N PRO A 212 11.79 6.30 9.88
CA PRO A 212 11.66 6.34 11.34
C PRO A 212 10.24 6.14 11.88
N SER A 213 9.22 6.47 11.08
CA SER A 213 7.79 6.28 11.39
C SER A 213 7.25 4.90 11.02
N LEU A 214 8.04 4.04 10.37
CA LEU A 214 7.68 2.65 10.08
C LEU A 214 8.03 1.79 11.28
N GLU A 215 7.02 1.24 11.95
CA GLU A 215 7.18 0.33 13.08
C GLU A 215 7.67 -1.06 12.63
N ASP A 216 8.52 -1.68 13.46
CA ASP A 216 9.14 -2.97 13.14
C ASP A 216 8.11 -4.10 13.02
N SER A 217 6.99 -4.03 13.72
CA SER A 217 5.91 -5.02 13.58
C SER A 217 5.17 -4.90 12.25
N ILE A 218 5.04 -3.69 11.70
CA ILE A 218 4.46 -3.47 10.37
C ILE A 218 5.43 -3.94 9.29
N PHE A 219 6.73 -3.71 9.49
CA PHE A 219 7.77 -4.30 8.65
C PHE A 219 7.70 -5.84 8.67
N ALA A 220 7.61 -6.44 9.87
CA ALA A 220 7.50 -7.89 10.05
C ALA A 220 6.24 -8.47 9.41
N LEU A 221 5.12 -7.75 9.47
CA LEU A 221 3.87 -8.15 8.80
C LEU A 221 4.07 -8.25 7.29
N VAL A 222 4.67 -7.23 6.66
CA VAL A 222 4.92 -7.25 5.21
C VAL A 222 5.93 -8.34 4.84
N LEU A 223 6.94 -8.58 5.67
CA LEU A 223 7.88 -9.68 5.49
C LEU A 223 7.17 -11.04 5.55
N LYS A 224 6.34 -11.28 6.56
CA LYS A 224 5.53 -12.50 6.70
C LYS A 224 4.68 -12.72 5.46
N GLN A 225 3.91 -11.72 5.06
CA GLN A 225 3.01 -11.84 3.91
C GLN A 225 3.78 -12.05 2.60
N PHE A 226 4.94 -11.42 2.42
CA PHE A 226 5.84 -11.68 1.30
C PHE A 226 6.33 -13.14 1.30
N TRP A 227 6.77 -13.62 2.47
CA TRP A 227 7.24 -14.98 2.67
C TRP A 227 6.16 -16.01 2.33
N GLU A 228 4.93 -15.83 2.81
CA GLU A 228 3.81 -16.72 2.51
C GLU A 228 3.48 -16.77 1.01
N ARG A 229 3.51 -15.62 0.34
CA ARG A 229 3.14 -15.54 -1.09
C ARG A 229 4.18 -16.21 -2.00
N GLN A 230 5.47 -16.06 -1.70
CA GLN A 230 6.53 -16.42 -2.66
C GLN A 230 7.45 -17.55 -2.18
N HIS A 231 7.50 -17.81 -0.88
CA HIS A 231 8.49 -18.67 -0.25
C HIS A 231 7.90 -19.54 0.88
N SER A 232 6.60 -19.85 0.84
CA SER A 232 5.88 -20.56 1.91
C SER A 232 6.48 -21.91 2.32
N LEU A 233 7.22 -22.57 1.41
CA LEU A 233 7.89 -23.84 1.67
C LEU A 233 9.34 -23.66 2.15
N SER A 234 9.88 -22.44 2.15
CA SER A 234 11.27 -22.16 2.51
C SER A 234 11.39 -21.79 3.99
N PRO A 235 12.30 -22.41 4.75
CA PRO A 235 12.51 -22.09 6.16
C PRO A 235 13.36 -20.83 6.38
N THR A 236 13.97 -20.29 5.32
CA THR A 236 14.78 -19.07 5.36
C THR A 236 14.50 -18.16 4.15
N LEU A 237 14.82 -16.88 4.30
CA LEU A 237 14.89 -15.88 3.23
C LEU A 237 16.23 -15.17 3.28
N SER A 238 16.91 -15.06 2.14
CA SER A 238 18.15 -14.28 2.05
C SER A 238 17.85 -12.77 2.10
N VAL A 239 18.83 -11.97 2.52
CA VAL A 239 18.70 -10.49 2.49
C VAL A 239 18.36 -9.99 1.09
N GLU A 240 18.96 -10.58 0.06
CA GLU A 240 18.78 -10.17 -1.33
C GLU A 240 17.32 -10.33 -1.76
N GLN A 241 16.67 -11.43 -1.37
CA GLN A 241 15.25 -11.66 -1.62
C GLN A 241 14.39 -10.60 -0.90
N VAL A 242 14.67 -10.36 0.38
CA VAL A 242 13.93 -9.38 1.20
C VAL A 242 14.16 -7.92 0.73
N GLN A 243 15.30 -7.64 0.10
CA GLN A 243 15.67 -6.31 -0.37
C GLN A 243 15.15 -6.02 -1.78
N TYR A 244 15.28 -6.97 -2.70
CA TYR A 244 15.19 -6.68 -4.14
C TYR A 244 14.02 -7.36 -4.85
N ASP A 245 13.47 -8.45 -4.32
CA ASP A 245 12.42 -9.18 -5.03
C ASP A 245 11.12 -8.34 -5.09
N PRO A 246 10.33 -8.47 -6.17
CA PRO A 246 9.06 -7.75 -6.27
C PRO A 246 8.10 -8.11 -5.13
N GLY A 247 7.55 -7.10 -4.47
CA GLY A 247 6.67 -7.22 -3.31
C GLY A 247 7.38 -7.45 -1.98
N SER A 248 8.72 -7.44 -1.97
CA SER A 248 9.52 -7.56 -0.75
C SER A 248 9.49 -6.27 0.09
N PRO A 249 9.73 -6.35 1.42
CA PRO A 249 9.77 -5.18 2.29
C PRO A 249 10.74 -4.09 1.82
N GLY A 250 11.92 -4.46 1.29
CA GLY A 250 12.89 -3.51 0.77
C GLY A 250 12.34 -2.67 -0.38
N ARG A 251 11.60 -3.30 -1.31
CA ARG A 251 10.93 -2.61 -2.44
C ARG A 251 9.72 -1.79 -2.00
N VAL A 252 8.85 -2.39 -1.18
CA VAL A 252 7.62 -1.77 -0.67
C VAL A 252 7.97 -0.48 0.07
N PHE A 253 8.85 -0.55 1.08
CA PHE A 253 9.17 0.61 1.91
C PHE A 253 10.30 1.49 1.39
N LYS A 254 10.91 1.14 0.24
CA LYS A 254 12.09 1.79 -0.34
C LYS A 254 13.21 1.92 0.69
N LEU A 255 13.60 0.81 1.30
CA LEU A 255 14.74 0.77 2.22
C LEU A 255 16.05 0.63 1.43
N ASP A 256 17.12 1.27 1.91
CA ASP A 256 18.47 0.87 1.51
C ASP A 256 18.89 -0.37 2.31
N GLU A 257 19.99 -1.00 1.89
CA GLU A 257 20.44 -2.26 2.48
C GLU A 257 20.74 -2.11 3.98
N ASP A 258 21.39 -1.02 4.39
CA ASP A 258 21.72 -0.76 5.79
C ASP A 258 20.45 -0.64 6.66
N SER A 259 19.46 0.12 6.19
CA SER A 259 18.19 0.28 6.89
C SER A 259 17.39 -1.01 6.94
N LEU A 260 17.46 -1.85 5.89
CA LEU A 260 16.82 -3.16 5.89
C LEU A 260 17.50 -4.07 6.91
N VAL A 261 18.82 -4.23 6.85
CA VAL A 261 19.58 -5.11 7.74
C VAL A 261 19.37 -4.72 9.20
N ALA A 262 19.37 -3.43 9.52
CA ALA A 262 19.09 -2.95 10.87
C ALA A 262 17.73 -3.46 11.41
N ARG A 263 16.68 -3.47 10.57
CA ARG A 263 15.35 -4.00 10.93
C ARG A 263 15.32 -5.53 10.99
N LEU A 264 16.06 -6.21 10.10
CA LEU A 264 16.16 -7.66 10.16
C LEU A 264 16.87 -8.10 11.45
N MET A 265 17.89 -7.38 11.89
CA MET A 265 18.58 -7.66 13.16
C MET A 265 17.63 -7.55 14.38
N SER A 266 16.64 -6.65 14.36
CA SER A 266 15.61 -6.53 15.41
C SER A 266 14.36 -7.40 15.20
N ILE A 267 14.30 -8.21 14.13
CA ILE A 267 13.06 -8.93 13.75
C ILE A 267 12.58 -9.93 14.81
N GLY A 268 13.51 -10.46 15.61
CA GLY A 268 13.19 -11.34 16.74
C GLY A 268 12.29 -10.65 17.76
N ASP A 269 12.56 -9.37 18.09
CA ASP A 269 11.78 -8.62 19.07
C ASP A 269 10.36 -8.35 18.55
N ALA A 270 10.23 -8.00 17.27
CA ALA A 270 8.94 -7.73 16.63
C ALA A 270 8.06 -8.99 16.48
N THR A 271 8.68 -10.18 16.42
CA THR A 271 7.99 -11.46 16.15
C THR A 271 7.99 -12.42 17.34
N ALA A 272 8.43 -11.97 18.52
CA ALA A 272 8.62 -12.80 19.71
C ALA A 272 9.49 -14.05 19.43
N GLY A 273 10.55 -13.87 18.65
CA GLY A 273 11.55 -14.87 18.32
C GLY A 273 11.13 -15.88 17.26
N LYS A 274 9.99 -15.67 16.58
CA LYS A 274 9.49 -16.55 15.50
C LYS A 274 10.21 -16.34 14.17
N MET A 275 10.76 -15.15 13.95
CA MET A 275 11.72 -14.86 12.89
C MET A 275 13.04 -14.45 13.53
N MET A 276 14.15 -14.97 13.02
CA MET A 276 15.48 -14.70 13.57
C MET A 276 16.46 -14.30 12.48
N TRP A 277 17.17 -13.21 12.68
CA TRP A 277 18.31 -12.85 11.85
C TRP A 277 19.47 -13.81 12.08
N THR A 278 20.11 -14.22 10.99
CA THR A 278 21.34 -15.00 11.03
C THR A 278 22.34 -14.42 10.04
N ASP A 279 23.57 -14.24 10.52
CA ASP A 279 24.72 -13.89 9.71
C ASP A 279 25.84 -14.87 10.08
N THR A 280 26.06 -15.88 9.24
CA THR A 280 27.05 -16.92 9.50
C THR A 280 27.79 -17.25 8.22
N ALA A 281 29.12 -17.17 8.27
CA ALA A 281 30.00 -17.43 7.13
C ALA A 281 29.63 -16.59 5.87
N GLY A 282 29.13 -15.37 6.06
CA GLY A 282 28.73 -14.46 4.98
C GLY A 282 27.35 -14.72 4.40
N LEU A 283 26.61 -15.72 4.89
CA LEU A 283 25.21 -15.94 4.56
C LEU A 283 24.34 -15.10 5.50
N ARG A 284 23.83 -13.99 4.97
CA ARG A 284 22.89 -13.08 5.65
C ARG A 284 21.46 -13.44 5.27
N GLN A 285 20.67 -13.87 6.26
CA GLN A 285 19.30 -14.35 6.03
C GLN A 285 18.44 -14.23 7.28
N VAL A 286 17.12 -14.23 7.10
CA VAL A 286 16.16 -14.47 8.17
C VAL A 286 15.75 -15.93 8.15
N ALA A 287 15.69 -16.56 9.31
CA ALA A 287 15.23 -17.93 9.49
C ALA A 287 13.94 -17.97 10.33
N LEU A 288 13.06 -18.92 10.01
CA LEU A 288 11.90 -19.23 10.85
C LEU A 288 12.34 -20.06 12.05
N ASN A 289 11.76 -19.74 13.21
CA ASN A 289 11.84 -20.53 14.42
C ASN A 289 10.43 -20.98 14.79
N GLY A 290 10.01 -22.10 14.19
CA GLY A 290 8.62 -22.58 14.22
C GLY A 290 7.97 -22.50 12.84
N ARG A 291 6.63 -22.42 12.81
CA ARG A 291 5.89 -22.29 11.55
C ARG A 291 5.59 -20.83 11.26
N LEU A 292 5.57 -20.48 9.97
CA LEU A 292 5.16 -19.14 9.52
C LEU A 292 3.72 -18.79 9.97
N ASP A 293 2.82 -19.79 9.94
CA ASP A 293 1.43 -19.66 10.39
C ASP A 293 1.29 -19.35 11.90
N ASP A 294 2.33 -19.60 12.71
CA ASP A 294 2.29 -19.29 14.14
C ASP A 294 2.42 -17.78 14.40
N ILE A 295 2.77 -16.99 13.38
CA ILE A 295 2.89 -15.53 13.45
C ILE A 295 1.53 -14.92 13.13
N ASP A 296 0.78 -14.45 14.13
CA ASP A 296 -0.52 -13.83 13.91
C ASP A 296 -0.39 -12.42 13.32
N GLU A 297 -1.05 -12.17 12.20
CA GLU A 297 -1.00 -10.87 11.52
C GLU A 297 -1.66 -9.76 12.31
N PHE A 298 -2.78 -10.04 12.98
CA PHE A 298 -3.51 -9.03 13.75
C PHE A 298 -2.73 -8.63 15.01
N ASP A 299 -1.95 -9.53 15.60
CA ASP A 299 -1.06 -9.21 16.71
C ASP A 299 0.11 -8.32 16.26
N LEU A 300 0.69 -8.57 15.08
CA LEU A 300 1.70 -7.68 14.48
C LEU A 300 1.13 -6.29 14.17
N ILE A 301 -0.10 -6.24 13.63
CA ILE A 301 -0.81 -4.98 13.39
C ILE A 301 -0.99 -4.24 14.71
N LYS A 302 -1.61 -4.86 15.73
CA LYS A 302 -1.83 -4.24 17.06
C LYS A 302 -0.54 -3.75 17.70
N ALA A 303 0.55 -4.51 17.59
CA ALA A 303 1.86 -4.11 18.12
C ALA A 303 2.36 -2.80 17.49
N GLY A 304 2.02 -2.53 16.22
CA GLY A 304 2.42 -1.32 15.51
C GLY A 304 1.70 -0.05 15.95
N TYR A 305 0.69 -0.14 16.82
CA TYR A 305 -0.02 1.02 17.41
C TYR A 305 0.28 1.19 18.90
N ARG A 306 1.07 0.28 19.49
CA ARG A 306 1.57 0.47 20.84
C ARG A 306 2.67 1.52 20.75
N GLY A 307 2.32 2.78 21.03
CA GLY A 307 3.27 3.89 20.94
C GLY A 307 4.59 3.54 21.64
N ARG A 308 5.71 4.02 21.09
CA ARG A 308 7.00 3.96 21.78
C ARG A 308 6.76 4.48 23.19
N ARG A 309 6.90 3.61 24.20
CA ARG A 309 7.09 4.08 25.57
C ARG A 309 8.29 5.02 25.46
N ALA A 310 8.04 6.32 25.62
CA ALA A 310 9.11 7.29 25.79
C ALA A 310 9.97 6.75 26.94
N ALA A 311 11.21 6.40 26.61
CA ALA A 311 12.23 6.10 27.60
C ALA A 311 12.63 7.40 28.32
#